data_AF-A0A1C4LBF9-F1
#
_entry.id   AF-A0A1C4LBF9-F1
#
_cell.length_a   1.000
_cell.length_b   1.000
_cell.length_c   1.000
_cell.angle_alpha   90.00
_cell.angle_beta   90.00
_cell.angle_gamma   90.00
#
_symmetry.space_group_name_H-M   'P 1'
#
loop_
_entity.id
_entity.type
_entity.pdbx_description
1 polymer ?
#
loop_
_entity_poly.entity_id
_entity_poly.type
_entity_poly.pdbx_seq_one_letter_code
_entity_poly.pdbx_strand_id
1 'polypeptide(L)' 'MRIALLTEGGYPYARGEGVAWCDRLVRGLGHHDFDVYALSRSSRTEAAGRAPSPPQVRRVRTERL' A
#
# COMPACT_ATOMS: atom_id res chain seq x y z
N MET A 1 -6.33 -12.13 11.97
CA MET A 1 -5.55 -12.86 10.93
C MET A 1 -4.72 -11.83 10.17
N ARG A 2 -3.51 -12.18 9.72
CA ARG A 2 -2.57 -11.24 9.07
C ARG A 2 -2.56 -11.46 7.55
N ILE A 3 -2.58 -10.38 6.78
CA ILE A 3 -2.62 -10.39 5.32
C ILE A 3 -1.41 -9.61 4.79
N ALA A 4 -0.67 -10.22 3.85
CA ALA A 4 0.34 -9.50 3.07
C ALA A 4 -0.30 -8.98 1.79
N LEU A 5 -0.28 -7.66 1.58
CA LEU A 5 -0.82 -7.02 0.38
C LEU A 5 0.33 -6.56 -0.51
N LEU A 6 0.50 -7.21 -1.67
CA LEU A 6 1.50 -6.88 -2.67
C LEU A 6 0.88 -5.99 -3.74
N THR A 7 1.43 -4.79 -3.96
CA THR A 7 0.88 -3.85 -4.96
C THR A 7 1.97 -3.39 -5.91
N GLU A 8 1.79 -3.65 -7.20
CA GLU A 8 2.58 -3.04 -8.26
C GLU A 8 1.98 -1.68 -8.60
N GLY A 9 2.77 -0.61 -8.46
CA GLY A 9 2.26 0.75 -8.57
C GLY A 9 1.91 1.40 -7.24
N GLY A 10 2.53 0.94 -6.15
CA GLY A 10 2.72 1.73 -4.94
C GLY A 10 1.46 2.21 -4.25
N TYR A 11 0.60 1.36 -3.71
CA TYR A 11 -0.10 1.77 -2.48
C TYR A 11 0.96 1.84 -1.37
N PRO A 12 1.07 2.93 -0.60
CA PRO A 12 0.26 4.16 -0.58
C PRO A 12 0.90 5.39 -1.28
N TYR A 13 1.80 5.15 -2.24
CA TYR A 13 2.70 6.10 -2.90
C TYR A 13 2.32 6.55 -4.33
N ALA A 14 1.32 5.97 -5.00
CA ALA A 14 0.98 6.35 -6.36
C ALA A 14 -0.38 7.03 -6.48
N ARG A 15 -0.50 7.90 -7.49
CA ARG A 15 -1.77 8.45 -7.94
C ARG A 15 -2.29 7.61 -9.09
N GLY A 16 -3.49 7.06 -8.95
CA GLY A 16 -4.15 6.24 -9.97
C GLY A 16 -5.28 5.39 -9.36
N GLU A 17 -6.14 4.82 -10.20
CA GLU A 17 -7.35 4.09 -9.75
C GLU A 17 -7.02 2.83 -8.90
N GLY A 18 -5.88 2.19 -9.16
CA GLY A 18 -5.43 1.02 -8.39
C GLY A 18 -5.19 1.31 -6.90
N VAL A 19 -4.78 2.54 -6.57
CA VAL A 19 -4.57 2.96 -5.17
C VAL A 19 -5.89 3.16 -4.43
N ALA A 20 -6.91 3.70 -5.11
CA ALA A 20 -8.26 3.85 -4.54
C ALA A 20 -8.94 2.49 -4.32
N TRP A 21 -8.62 1.48 -5.13
CA TRP A 21 -9.09 0.11 -4.90
C TRP A 21 -8.39 -0.53 -3.70
N CYS A 22 -7.05 -0.45 -3.61
CA CYS A 22 -6.29 -0.99 -2.47
C CYS A 22 -6.74 -0.36 -1.14
N ASP A 23 -6.95 0.97 -1.12
CA ASP A 23 -7.42 1.65 0.09
C ASP A 23 -8.83 1.19 0.51
N ARG A 24 -9.75 1.02 -0.45
CA ARG A 24 -11.09 0.48 -0.17
C ARG A 24 -11.04 -0.95 0.33
N LEU A 25 -10.18 -1.80 -0.23
CA LEU A 25 -10.00 -3.19 0.22
C LEU A 25 -9.53 -3.24 1.67
N VAL A 26 -8.47 -2.49 2.00
CA VAL A 26 -7.90 -2.44 3.35
C VAL A 26 -8.91 -1.89 4.36
N ARG A 27 -9.70 -0.88 3.97
CA ARG A 27 -10.77 -0.33 4.82
C ARG A 27 -11.93 -1.31 5.00
N GLY A 28 -12.33 -2.04 3.95
CA GLY A 28 -13.40 -3.04 4.00
C GLY A 28 -13.03 -4.27 4.85
N LEU A 29 -11.74 -4.53 5.02
CA LEU A 29 -11.20 -5.64 5.81
C LEU A 29 -10.58 -5.16 7.14
N GLY A 30 -11.18 -4.16 7.79
CA GLY A 30 -10.63 -3.52 9.01
C GLY A 30 -10.39 -4.44 10.22
N HIS A 31 -10.92 -5.66 10.22
CA HIS A 31 -10.66 -6.68 11.26
C HIS A 31 -9.35 -7.48 11.02
N HIS A 32 -8.64 -7.22 9.92
CA HIS A 32 -7.40 -7.88 9.55
C HIS A 32 -6.23 -6.92 9.58
N ASP A 33 -5.10 -7.38 10.10
CA ASP A 33 -3.86 -6.62 10.04
C ASP A 33 -3.20 -6.80 8.67
N PHE A 34 -2.71 -5.70 8.10
CA PHE A 34 -2.05 -5.65 6.81
C PHE A 34 -0.57 -5.29 6.92
N ASP A 35 0.26 -6.12 6.28
CA ASP A 35 1.64 -5.80 5.92
C ASP A 35 1.68 -5.53 4.41
N VAL A 36 1.97 -4.29 4.01
CA VAL A 36 1.90 -3.85 2.62
C VAL A 36 3.29 -3.83 2.00
N TYR A 37 3.39 -4.38 0.79
CA TYR A 37 4.59 -4.41 -0.02
C TYR A 37 4.33 -3.65 -1.32
N ALA A 38 4.88 -2.45 -1.41
CA ALA A 38 4.83 -1.60 -2.58
C ALA A 38 5.97 -1.95 -3.52
N LEU A 39 5.67 -2.61 -4.63
CA LEU A 39 6.64 -2.85 -5.69
C LEU A 39 6.70 -1.63 -6.61
N SER A 40 7.88 -1.04 -6.75
CA SER A 40 8.11 0.10 -7.64
C SER A 40 9.26 -0.16 -8.60
N ARG A 41 9.04 0.16 -9.88
CA ARG A 41 10.09 0.16 -10.92
C ARG A 41 10.81 1.52 -11.01
N SER A 42 10.41 2.52 -10.21
CA SER A 42 10.94 3.88 -10.29
C SER A 42 11.08 4.57 -8.93
N SER A 43 12.22 5.24 -8.69
CA SER A 43 12.53 6.01 -7.46
C SER A 43 11.64 7.23 -7.24
N ARG A 44 10.98 7.73 -8.30
CA ARG A 44 10.08 8.90 -8.24
C ARG A 44 8.89 8.69 -7.31
N THR A 45 8.45 7.45 -7.14
CA THR A 45 7.29 7.07 -6.32
C THR A 45 7.60 7.19 -4.82
N GLU A 46 8.85 6.90 -4.41
CA GLU A 46 9.30 7.03 -3.00
C GLU A 46 9.32 8.50 -2.55
N ALA A 47 9.63 9.42 -3.46
CA ALA A 47 9.72 10.85 -3.21
C ALA A 47 8.36 11.56 -3.07
N ALA A 48 7.25 10.95 -3.51
CA ALA A 48 5.92 11.54 -3.47
C ALA A 48 5.28 11.56 -2.07
N GLY A 49 5.88 10.86 -1.11
CA GLY A 49 5.37 10.75 0.26
C GLY A 49 4.26 9.70 0.41
N ARG A 50 4.13 9.14 1.62
CA ARG A 50 3.14 8.11 1.97
C ARG A 50 1.81 8.78 2.31
N ALA A 51 0.73 8.40 1.63
CA ALA A 51 -0.62 8.73 2.11
C ALA A 51 -0.87 8.06 3.49
N PRO A 52 -1.58 8.72 4.41
CA PRO A 52 -1.88 8.15 5.72
C PRO A 52 -2.66 6.86 5.54
N SER A 53 -2.08 5.76 6.00
CA SER A 53 -2.72 4.45 5.92
C SER A 53 -3.64 4.23 7.12
N PRO A 54 -4.72 3.43 6.97
CA PRO A 54 -5.57 3.02 8.07
C PRO A 54 -4.78 2.31 9.20
N PRO A 55 -5.28 2.31 10.45
CA PRO A 55 -4.56 1.75 11.61
C PRO A 55 -4.26 0.24 11.49
N GLN A 56 -5.06 -0.49 10.72
CA GLN A 56 -4.84 -1.89 10.41
C GLN A 56 -3.64 -2.14 9.47
N VAL A 57 -3.10 -1.10 8.83
CA VAL A 57 -1.84 -1.19 8.08
C VAL A 57 -0.68 -1.00 9.05
N ARG A 58 -0.15 -2.13 9.53
CA ARG A 58 0.90 -2.16 10.55
C ARG A 58 2.27 -1.80 9.98
N ARG A 59 2.50 -2.12 8.70
CA ARG A 59 3.77 -1.86 8.03
C ARG A 59 3.56 -1.62 6.54
N VAL A 60 4.34 -0.71 5.97
CA VAL A 60 4.54 -0.56 4.53
C VAL A 60 6.03 -0.73 4.26
N ARG A 61 6.36 -1.59 3.31
CA ARG A 61 7.69 -1.76 2.75
C ARG A 61 7.65 -1.40 1.28
N THR A 62 8.71 -0.76 0.81
CA THR A 62 8.91 -0.50 -0.61
C THR A 62 10.04 -1.37 -1.09
N GLU A 63 9.78 -2.19 -2.09
CA GLU A 63 10.76 -3.09 -2.70
C GLU A 63 10.88 -2.75 -4.19
N ARG A 64 12.10 -2.87 -4.73
CA ARG A 64 12.36 -2.70 -6.16
C ARG A 64 12.34 -4.07 -6.84
N LEU A 65 11.70 -4.12 -8.01
CA LEU A 65 11.77 -5.25 -8.93
C LEU A 65 13.00 -5.15 -9.83
#